data_AF-A0A7J2LIS3-F1
#
_entry.id   AF-A0A7J2LIS3-F1
#
_cell.length_a   1.000
_cell.length_b   1.000
_cell.length_c   1.000
_cell.angle_alpha   90.00
_cell.angle_beta   90.00
_cell.angle_gamma   90.00
#
_symmetry.space_group_name_H-M   'P 1'
#
loop_
_entity.id
_entity.type
_entity.pdbx_description
1 polymer ?
#
loop_
_entity_poly.entity_id
_entity_poly.type
_entity_poly.pdbx_seq_one_letter_code
_entity_poly.pdbx_strand_id
1 'polypeptide(L)'
;MGSLQLTLMDIYLLNLLLTVCMFVVLTFRAWIELKNFRLIWRELEWRRTKEYVQRILKNEKDLFTRVEGGEELYELLCRMFEVKKE
;
A
#
# COMPACT_ATOMS: atom_id res chain seq x y z
N MET A 1 29.98 50.79 5.37
CA MET A 1 30.81 49.63 4.96
C MET A 1 30.90 48.70 6.16
N GLY A 2 29.84 47.94 6.44
CA GLY A 2 29.73 47.14 7.67
C GLY A 2 29.12 45.77 7.42
N SER A 3 29.26 45.28 6.19
CA SER A 3 28.74 44.01 5.71
C SER A 3 29.92 43.09 5.45
N LEU A 4 29.89 41.88 6.01
CA LEU A 4 30.82 40.75 5.79
C LEU A 4 31.90 40.53 6.87
N GLN A 5 31.49 40.35 8.11
CA GLN A 5 32.14 39.33 8.95
C GLN A 5 31.07 38.32 9.35
N LEU A 6 30.85 37.32 8.50
CA LEU A 6 30.19 36.10 8.94
C LEU A 6 31.09 35.52 10.03
N THR A 7 30.62 35.52 11.26
CA THR A 7 31.41 34.98 12.38
C THR A 7 31.53 33.47 12.16
N LEU A 8 32.63 32.86 12.61
CA LEU A 8 32.82 31.40 12.52
C LEU A 8 31.58 30.63 13.06
N MET A 9 30.95 31.16 14.11
CA MET A 9 29.71 30.64 14.71
C MET A 9 28.52 30.66 13.75
N ASP A 10 28.37 31.71 12.94
CA ASP A 10 27.27 31.83 11.96
C ASP A 10 27.40 30.76 10.88
N ILE A 11 28.63 30.45 10.47
CA ILE A 11 28.92 29.39 9.48
C ILE A 11 28.57 28.01 10.05
N TYR A 12 28.94 27.72 11.30
CA TYR A 12 28.58 26.46 11.96
C TYR A 12 27.07 26.30 12.15
N LEU A 13 26.38 27.37 12.55
CA LEU A 13 24.92 27.37 12.68
C LEU A 13 24.23 27.14 11.32
N LEU A 14 24.72 27.78 10.26
CA LEU A 14 24.19 27.58 8.91
C LEU A 14 24.42 26.14 8.43
N ASN A 15 25.59 25.56 8.69
CA ASN A 15 25.89 24.18 8.34
C ASN A 15 24.96 23.21 9.08
N LEU A 16 24.78 23.41 10.39
CA LEU A 16 23.86 22.62 11.20
C LEU A 16 22.41 22.72 10.66
N LEU A 17 21.97 23.93 10.31
CA LEU A 17 20.64 24.15 9.72
C LEU A 17 20.50 23.39 8.39
N LEU A 18 21.51 23.47 7.51
CA LEU A 18 21.51 22.74 6.25
C LEU A 18 21.47 21.21 6.46
N THR A 19 22.22 20.68 7.43
CA THR A 19 22.17 19.26 7.78
C THR A 19 20.78 18.85 8.26
N VAL A 20 20.14 19.65 9.12
CA VAL A 20 18.77 19.40 9.58
C VAL A 20 17.79 19.44 8.41
N CYS A 21 17.89 20.45 7.53
CA CYS A 21 17.06 20.53 6.33
C CYS A 21 17.23 19.30 5.43
N MET A 22 18.47 18.85 5.21
CA MET A 22 18.75 17.63 4.44
C MET A 22 18.10 16.41 5.09
N PHE A 23 18.17 16.28 6.42
CA PHE A 23 17.56 15.18 7.16
C PHE A 23 16.02 15.19 7.02
N VAL A 24 15.39 16.36 7.16
CA VAL A 24 13.94 16.53 6.98
C VAL A 24 13.50 16.08 5.59
N VAL A 25 14.24 16.46 4.54
CA VAL A 25 13.95 16.04 3.16
C VAL A 25 14.05 14.52 3.00
N LEU A 26 15.07 13.89 3.59
CA LEU A 26 15.24 12.43 3.55
C LEU A 26 14.12 11.71 4.30
N THR A 27 13.75 12.18 5.49
CA THR A 27 12.63 11.63 6.26
C THR A 27 11.32 11.74 5.48
N PHE A 28 11.07 12.89 4.83
CA PHE A 28 9.87 13.09 4.04
C PHE A 28 9.83 12.18 2.81
N ARG A 29 10.96 11.99 2.11
CA ARG A 29 11.07 11.02 1.00
C ARG A 29 10.74 9.60 1.47
N ALA A 30 11.38 9.14 2.55
CA ALA A 30 11.13 7.82 3.12
C ALA A 30 9.66 7.64 3.57
N TRP A 31 9.05 8.70 4.11
CA TRP A 31 7.65 8.69 4.52
C TRP A 31 6.70 8.50 3.33
N ILE A 32 6.93 9.23 2.24
CA ILE A 32 6.15 9.09 1.00
C ILE A 32 6.33 7.68 0.43
N GLU A 33 7.56 7.17 0.37
CA GLU A 33 7.84 5.84 -0.13
C GLU A 33 7.12 4.75 0.69
N LEU A 34 7.12 4.87 2.02
CA LEU A 34 6.39 3.96 2.90
C LEU A 34 4.87 4.04 2.70
N LYS A 35 4.32 5.23 2.47
CA LYS A 35 2.89 5.40 2.16
C LYS A 35 2.54 4.77 0.81
N ASN A 36 3.38 4.94 -0.20
CA ASN A 36 3.20 4.34 -1.52
C ASN A 36 3.28 2.81 -1.46
N PHE A 37 4.29 2.27 -0.76
CA PHE A 37 4.46 0.83 -0.60
C PHE A 37 3.26 0.18 0.08
N ARG A 38 2.70 0.78 1.14
CA ARG A 38 1.48 0.27 1.79
C ARG A 38 0.27 0.22 0.87
N LEU A 39 0.12 1.20 -0.01
CA LEU A 39 -0.99 1.26 -0.95
C LEU A 39 -0.86 0.15 -2.00
N ILE A 40 0.32 0.04 -2.62
CA ILE A 40 0.65 -1.02 -3.58
C ILE A 40 0.47 -2.41 -2.94
N TRP A 41 0.95 -2.58 -1.71
CA TRP A 41 0.84 -3.85 -0.99
C TRP A 41 -0.62 -4.28 -0.77
N ARG A 42 -1.49 -3.35 -0.37
CA ARG A 42 -2.92 -3.61 -0.20
C ARG A 42 -3.59 -4.00 -1.51
N GLU A 43 -3.24 -3.36 -2.62
CA GLU A 43 -3.74 -3.77 -3.94
C GLU A 43 -3.26 -5.15 -4.36
N LEU A 44 -2.00 -5.48 -4.03
CA LEU A 44 -1.41 -6.78 -4.32
C LEU A 44 -2.10 -7.89 -3.51
N GLU A 45 -2.35 -7.65 -2.22
CA GLU A 45 -3.11 -8.55 -1.35
C GLU A 45 -4.53 -8.74 -1.86
N TRP A 46 -5.21 -7.67 -2.28
CA TRP A 46 -6.54 -7.76 -2.86
C TRP A 46 -6.57 -8.63 -4.12
N ARG A 47 -5.59 -8.44 -5.02
CA ARG A 47 -5.45 -9.27 -6.23
C ARG A 47 -5.18 -10.74 -5.89
N ARG A 48 -4.26 -11.02 -4.96
CA ARG A 48 -3.96 -12.39 -4.53
C ARG A 48 -5.16 -13.07 -3.88
N THR A 49 -5.86 -12.39 -2.99
CA THR A 49 -7.08 -12.92 -2.36
C THR A 49 -8.16 -13.17 -3.40
N LYS A 50 -8.38 -12.24 -4.35
CA LYS A 50 -9.33 -12.44 -5.46
C LYS A 50 -8.98 -13.69 -6.26
N GLU A 51 -7.73 -13.86 -6.70
CA GLU A 51 -7.31 -15.04 -7.46
C GLU A 51 -7.45 -16.36 -6.67
N TYR A 52 -7.10 -16.35 -5.39
CA TYR A 52 -7.22 -17.53 -4.53
C TYR A 52 -8.68 -17.94 -4.34
N VAL A 53 -9.56 -16.98 -4.04
CA VAL A 53 -11.00 -17.20 -3.90
C VAL A 53 -11.64 -17.67 -5.21
N GLN A 54 -11.22 -17.10 -6.36
CA GLN A 54 -11.69 -17.58 -7.67
C GLN A 54 -11.34 -19.05 -7.91
N ARG A 55 -10.13 -19.50 -7.51
CA ARG A 55 -9.72 -20.91 -7.62
C ARG A 55 -10.55 -21.82 -6.70
N ILE A 56 -10.78 -21.40 -5.46
CA ILE A 56 -11.62 -22.14 -4.51
C ILE A 56 -13.04 -22.27 -5.06
N LEU A 57 -13.65 -21.17 -5.51
CA LEU A 57 -15.02 -21.20 -6.06
C LEU A 57 -15.14 -22.10 -7.30
N LYS A 58 -14.10 -22.17 -8.15
CA LYS A 58 -14.11 -23.10 -9.28
C LYS A 58 -14.01 -24.57 -8.83
N ASN A 59 -13.20 -24.86 -7.82
CA ASN A 59 -12.92 -26.22 -7.37
C ASN A 59 -13.98 -26.79 -6.41
N GLU A 60 -14.57 -25.95 -5.56
CA GLU A 60 -15.47 -26.38 -4.47
C GLU A 60 -16.96 -26.13 -4.77
N LYS A 61 -17.33 -25.93 -6.03
CA LYS A 61 -18.73 -25.75 -6.45
C LYS A 61 -19.66 -26.85 -5.90
N ASP A 62 -19.20 -28.10 -5.91
CA ASP A 62 -19.95 -29.28 -5.42
C ASP A 62 -20.16 -29.26 -3.90
N LEU A 63 -19.28 -28.58 -3.16
CA LEU A 63 -19.39 -28.45 -1.71
C LEU A 63 -20.50 -27.46 -1.34
N PHE A 64 -20.62 -26.36 -2.11
CA PHE A 64 -21.65 -25.35 -1.89
C PHE A 64 -23.04 -25.85 -2.27
N THR A 65 -23.19 -26.65 -3.32
CA THR A 65 -24.49 -27.21 -3.73
C THR A 65 -25.07 -28.26 -2.76
N ARG A 66 -24.26 -28.79 -1.84
CA ARG A 66 -24.69 -29.77 -0.81
C ARG A 66 -25.23 -29.13 0.47
N VAL A 67 -25.13 -27.81 0.62
CA VAL A 67 -25.59 -27.08 1.80
C VAL A 67 -26.93 -26.40 1.49
N GLU A 68 -27.90 -26.44 2.40
CA GLU A 68 -29.16 -25.69 2.24
C GLU A 68 -28.88 -24.19 2.06
N GLY A 69 -29.37 -23.62 0.95
CA GLY A 69 -29.11 -22.22 0.57
C GLY A 69 -27.70 -21.96 -0.02
N GLY A 70 -26.88 -23.00 -0.18
CA GLY A 70 -25.50 -22.84 -0.67
C GLY A 70 -25.38 -22.45 -2.14
N GLU A 71 -26.39 -22.71 -2.98
CA GLU A 71 -26.45 -22.20 -4.36
C GLU A 71 -26.55 -20.66 -4.41
N GLU A 72 -27.37 -20.05 -3.56
CA GLU A 72 -27.51 -18.59 -3.49
C GLU A 72 -26.21 -17.95 -3.00
N LEU A 73 -25.57 -18.57 -2.00
CA LEU A 73 -24.27 -18.13 -1.48
C LEU A 73 -23.19 -18.22 -2.56
N TYR A 74 -23.17 -19.31 -3.31
CA TYR A 74 -22.23 -19.51 -4.42
C TYR A 74 -22.43 -18.46 -5.52
N GLU A 75 -23.68 -18.17 -5.89
CA GLU A 75 -23.99 -17.16 -6.90
C GLU A 75 -23.57 -15.76 -6.44
N LEU A 76 -23.83 -15.43 -5.17
CA LEU A 76 -23.43 -14.15 -4.58
C LEU A 76 -21.90 -13.97 -4.61
N LEU A 77 -21.15 -15.01 -4.21
CA LEU A 77 -19.68 -15.01 -4.23
C LEU A 77 -19.14 -14.94 -5.67
N CYS A 78 -19.73 -15.67 -6.63
CA CYS A 78 -19.38 -15.55 -8.04
C CYS A 78 -19.55 -14.11 -8.56
N ARG A 79 -20.65 -13.42 -8.20
CA ARG A 79 -20.88 -12.02 -8.58
C ARG A 79 -19.88 -11.08 -7.92
N MET A 80 -19.63 -11.24 -6.62
CA MET A 80 -18.73 -10.39 -5.84
C MET A 80 -17.28 -10.45 -6.35
N PHE A 81 -16.81 -11.63 -6.78
CA PHE A 81 -15.45 -11.83 -7.28
C PHE A 81 -15.35 -11.83 -8.82
N GLU A 82 -16.43 -11.46 -9.52
CA GLU A 82 -16.52 -11.42 -10.99
C GLU A 82 -15.96 -12.69 -11.65
N VAL A 83 -16.27 -13.85 -11.08
CA VAL A 83 -15.82 -15.13 -11.62
C VAL A 83 -16.51 -15.32 -12.96
N LYS A 84 -15.76 -15.45 -14.06
CA LYS A 84 -16.32 -15.96 -15.32
C LYS A 84 -16.80 -17.40 -15.06
N LYS A 85 -18.13 -17.56 -15.01
CA LYS A 85 -18.79 -18.88 -15.07
C LYS A 85 -18.52 -19.43 -16.47
N GLU A 86 -17.65 -20.45 -16.56
CA GLU A 86 -17.54 -21.33 -17.72
C GLU A 86 -18.47 -22.53 -17.51
#